data_AF-A0A2U1KGV9-F1
#
_entry.id   AF-A0A2U1KGV9-F1
#
_cell.length_a   1.000
_cell.length_b   1.000
_cell.length_c   1.000
_cell.angle_alpha   90.00
_cell.angle_beta   90.00
_cell.angle_gamma   90.00
#
_symmetry.space_group_name_H-M   'P 1'
#
loop_
_entity.id
_entity.type
_entity.pdbx_description
1 polymer ?
#
loop_
_entity_poly.entity_id
_entity_poly.type
_entity_poly.pdbx_seq_one_letter_code
_entity_poly.pdbx_strand_id
1 'polypeptide(L)'
;MYLLSLARLEIVYPDSSVSSLSKALKKLPKLEELSIHSAFLQVDQALGSYCPELKTLKLNHCSIIGDEEIIAISENLRELRHLELRRNYSLSNIGLQAILNGCPCLKVLAAIVPIC
;
A
#
# COMPACT_ATOMS: atom_id res chain seq x y z
N MET A 1 -23.03 -18.02 10.43
CA MET A 1 -22.44 -18.47 9.15
C MET A 1 -21.11 -17.75 9.00
N TYR A 2 -20.02 -18.48 9.26
CA TYR A 2 -18.67 -17.95 9.49
C TYR A 2 -18.04 -17.46 8.17
N LEU A 3 -18.22 -16.19 7.81
CA LEU A 3 -17.32 -15.57 6.85
C LEU A 3 -16.01 -15.30 7.61
N LEU A 4 -15.01 -16.13 7.37
CA LEU A 4 -13.63 -15.91 7.81
C LEU A 4 -13.26 -14.46 7.48
N SER A 5 -13.02 -13.64 8.50
CA SER A 5 -12.53 -12.27 8.28
C SER A 5 -11.13 -12.37 7.70
N LEU A 6 -11.03 -12.22 6.39
CA LEU A 6 -9.77 -12.30 5.68
C LEU A 6 -8.86 -11.16 6.16
N ALA A 7 -7.88 -11.51 6.99
CA ALA A 7 -6.92 -10.54 7.53
C ALA A 7 -5.74 -10.29 6.57
N ARG A 8 -5.50 -11.19 5.61
CA ARG A 8 -4.36 -11.12 4.69
C ARG A 8 -4.81 -11.44 3.27
N LEU A 9 -4.44 -10.59 2.33
CA LEU A 9 -4.71 -10.77 0.90
C LEU A 9 -3.43 -10.54 0.11
N GLU A 10 -3.09 -11.51 -0.72
CA GLU A 10 -1.96 -11.44 -1.65
C GLU A 10 -2.48 -11.58 -3.07
N ILE A 11 -2.07 -10.66 -3.93
CA ILE A 11 -2.45 -10.61 -5.34
C ILE A 11 -1.17 -10.59 -6.17
N VAL A 12 -1.07 -11.57 -7.06
CA VAL A 12 0.06 -11.72 -7.98
C VAL A 12 -0.49 -11.60 -9.40
N TYR A 13 0.04 -10.66 -10.18
CA TYR A 13 -0.45 -10.34 -11.53
C TYR A 13 -1.94 -9.94 -11.56
N PRO A 14 -2.35 -8.83 -10.91
CA PRO A 14 -3.69 -8.32 -11.15
C PRO A 14 -3.83 -8.00 -12.63
N ASP A 15 -4.78 -8.66 -13.29
CA ASP A 15 -5.21 -8.28 -14.63
C ASP A 15 -5.48 -6.78 -14.66
N SER A 16 -5.14 -6.13 -15.77
CA SER A 16 -5.03 -4.69 -16.04
C SER A 16 -6.20 -3.79 -15.57
N SER A 17 -7.31 -4.37 -15.07
CA SER A 17 -8.45 -3.67 -14.47
C SER A 17 -8.21 -3.32 -12.99
N VAL A 18 -7.61 -2.14 -12.75
CA VAL A 18 -7.53 -1.47 -11.44
C VAL A 18 -8.90 -1.39 -10.74
N SER A 19 -9.98 -1.27 -11.53
CA SER A 19 -11.36 -1.13 -11.04
C SER A 19 -11.90 -2.35 -10.29
N SER A 20 -11.36 -3.54 -10.56
CA SER A 20 -11.79 -4.78 -9.89
C SER A 20 -11.20 -4.89 -8.48
N LEU A 21 -9.98 -4.36 -8.29
CA LEU A 21 -9.29 -4.43 -7.00
C LEU A 21 -9.95 -3.52 -5.96
N SER A 22 -10.26 -2.27 -6.29
CA SER A 22 -10.92 -1.35 -5.34
C SER A 22 -12.28 -1.90 -4.87
N LYS A 23 -13.05 -2.53 -5.77
CA LYS A 23 -14.32 -3.21 -5.42
C LYS A 23 -14.11 -4.39 -4.47
N ALA A 24 -13.03 -5.14 -4.64
CA ALA A 24 -12.70 -6.24 -3.73
C ALA A 24 -12.28 -5.73 -2.35
N LEU A 25 -11.41 -4.72 -2.29
CA LEU A 25 -10.91 -4.13 -1.04
C LEU A 25 -12.04 -3.54 -0.19
N LYS A 26 -13.04 -2.89 -0.81
CA LYS A 26 -14.25 -2.39 -0.12
C LYS A 26 -15.04 -3.48 0.63
N LYS A 27 -14.90 -4.75 0.24
CA LYS A 27 -15.56 -5.89 0.92
C LYS A 27 -14.71 -6.47 2.04
N LEU A 28 -13.52 -5.93 2.28
CA LEU A 28 -12.52 -6.44 3.21
C LEU A 28 -12.12 -5.36 4.25
N PRO A 29 -13.05 -4.84 5.06
CA PRO A 29 -12.75 -3.76 6.01
C PRO A 29 -11.82 -4.19 7.16
N LYS A 30 -11.71 -5.49 7.42
CA LYS A 30 -10.84 -6.08 8.46
C LYS A 30 -9.50 -6.57 7.90
N LEU A 31 -9.14 -6.13 6.69
CA LEU A 31 -7.87 -6.53 6.09
C LEU A 31 -6.71 -5.86 6.82
N GLU A 32 -5.79 -6.66 7.35
CA GLU A 32 -4.61 -6.19 8.08
C GLU A 32 -3.34 -6.19 7.20
N GLU A 33 -3.28 -7.07 6.20
CA GLU A 33 -2.16 -7.17 5.26
C GLU A 33 -2.63 -7.25 3.81
N LEU A 34 -2.08 -6.37 2.99
CA LEU A 34 -2.27 -6.35 1.56
C LEU A 34 -0.90 -6.44 0.87
N SER A 35 -0.73 -7.47 0.06
CA SER A 35 0.47 -7.67 -0.75
C SER A 35 0.09 -7.72 -2.22
N ILE A 36 0.70 -6.86 -3.02
CA ILE A 36 0.41 -6.72 -4.44
C ILE A 36 1.72 -6.77 -5.22
N HIS A 37 1.75 -7.65 -6.22
CA HIS A 37 2.90 -7.85 -7.09
C HIS A 37 2.57 -7.50 -8.54
N SER A 38 3.45 -6.75 -9.20
CA SER A 38 3.38 -6.43 -10.64
C SER A 38 2.04 -5.79 -11.04
N ALA A 39 1.65 -4.73 -10.31
CA ALA A 39 0.38 -4.06 -10.52
C ALA A 39 0.53 -2.62 -11.01
N PHE A 40 -0.42 -2.21 -11.84
CA PHE A 40 -0.73 -0.82 -12.11
C PHE A 40 -1.73 -0.33 -11.05
N LEU A 41 -1.30 -0.23 -9.80
CA LEU A 41 -2.18 0.29 -8.75
C LEU A 41 -1.96 1.79 -8.61
N GLN A 42 -2.96 2.57 -8.97
CA GLN A 42 -3.06 3.93 -8.48
C GLN A 42 -3.54 3.83 -7.03
N VAL A 43 -2.63 4.04 -6.09
CA VAL A 43 -2.99 4.11 -4.67
C VAL A 43 -3.56 5.51 -4.44
N ASP A 44 -4.88 5.61 -4.54
CA ASP A 44 -5.59 6.84 -4.22
C ASP A 44 -5.82 6.96 -2.71
N GLN A 45 -6.27 8.14 -2.28
CA GLN A 45 -6.63 8.40 -0.88
C GLN A 45 -7.66 7.39 -0.33
N ALA A 46 -8.40 6.72 -1.21
CA ALA A 46 -9.49 5.85 -0.81
C ALA A 46 -9.00 4.50 -0.26
N LEU A 47 -7.75 4.07 -0.49
CA LEU A 47 -7.24 2.81 0.06
C LEU A 47 -7.37 2.72 1.58
N GLY A 48 -7.01 3.79 2.31
CA GLY A 48 -7.16 3.84 3.77
C GLY A 48 -8.62 3.83 4.23
N SER A 49 -9.53 4.34 3.41
CA SER A 49 -10.97 4.25 3.69
C SER A 49 -11.55 2.84 3.46
N TYR A 50 -10.96 2.05 2.55
CA TYR A 50 -11.43 0.71 2.22
C TYR A 50 -10.98 -0.32 3.26
N CYS A 51 -9.75 -0.20 3.75
CA CYS A 51 -9.13 -1.12 4.70
C CYS A 51 -8.56 -0.33 5.90
N PRO A 52 -9.41 0.17 6.81
CA PRO A 52 -8.97 1.02 7.93
C PRO A 52 -8.08 0.29 8.96
N GLU A 53 -8.13 -1.05 9.00
CA GLU A 53 -7.30 -1.87 9.89
C GLU A 53 -5.97 -2.31 9.25
N LEU A 54 -5.63 -1.78 8.06
CA LEU A 54 -4.43 -2.17 7.32
C LEU A 54 -3.15 -1.77 8.07
N LYS A 55 -2.34 -2.75 8.43
CA LYS A 55 -1.07 -2.58 9.15
C LYS A 55 0.14 -2.91 8.29
N THR A 56 -0.03 -3.72 7.26
CA THR A 56 1.04 -4.14 6.36
C THR A 56 0.63 -3.91 4.90
N LEU A 57 1.45 -3.15 4.18
CA LEU A 57 1.27 -2.90 2.76
C LEU A 57 2.57 -3.25 2.03
N LYS A 58 2.47 -4.15 1.06
CA LYS A 58 3.60 -4.55 0.20
C LYS A 58 3.22 -4.29 -1.24
N LEU A 59 3.99 -3.42 -1.91
CA LEU A 59 3.80 -3.03 -3.29
C LEU A 59 5.09 -3.31 -4.04
N ASN A 60 5.17 -4.52 -4.60
CA ASN A 60 6.37 -5.07 -5.19
C ASN A 60 6.25 -5.07 -6.72
N HIS A 61 7.28 -4.59 -7.42
CA HIS A 61 7.28 -4.47 -8.88
C HIS A 61 6.13 -3.60 -9.43
N CYS A 62 5.73 -2.55 -8.70
CA CYS A 62 4.68 -1.64 -9.12
C CYS A 62 5.32 -0.44 -9.82
N SER A 63 5.36 -0.45 -11.15
CA SER A 63 6.14 0.49 -11.97
C SER A 63 5.72 1.96 -11.90
N ILE A 64 4.59 2.28 -11.27
CA ILE A 64 4.01 3.65 -11.21
C ILE A 64 4.14 4.28 -9.82
N ILE A 65 4.70 3.60 -8.81
CA ILE A 65 4.78 4.20 -7.48
C ILE A 65 5.86 5.28 -7.42
N GLY A 66 5.43 6.55 -7.38
CA GLY A 66 6.23 7.74 -7.15
C GLY A 66 5.83 8.47 -5.86
N ASP A 67 6.33 9.69 -5.69
CA ASP A 67 6.09 10.47 -4.47
C ASP A 67 4.60 10.77 -4.24
N GLU A 68 3.80 10.93 -5.31
CA GLU A 68 2.36 11.23 -5.20
C GLU A 68 1.57 10.09 -4.55
N GLU A 69 1.76 8.84 -5.00
CA GLU A 69 1.13 7.67 -4.40
C GLU A 69 1.59 7.48 -2.95
N ILE A 70 2.84 7.79 -2.68
CA ILE A 70 3.45 7.65 -1.36
C ILE A 70 2.90 8.69 -0.37
N ILE A 71 2.69 9.92 -0.83
CA ILE A 71 2.00 10.96 -0.05
C ILE A 71 0.58 10.49 0.26
N ALA A 72 -0.17 9.99 -0.73
CA ALA A 72 -1.51 9.47 -0.52
C ALA A 72 -1.55 8.31 0.49
N ILE A 73 -0.59 7.37 0.42
CA ILE A 73 -0.42 6.31 1.43
C ILE A 73 -0.20 6.92 2.81
N SER A 74 0.73 7.86 2.93
CA SER A 74 1.11 8.45 4.21
C SER A 74 -0.03 9.23 4.88
N GLU A 75 -0.90 9.87 4.10
CA GLU A 75 -2.03 10.64 4.63
C GLU A 75 -3.16 9.75 5.15
N ASN A 76 -3.37 8.58 4.51
CA ASN A 76 -4.56 7.74 4.70
C ASN A 76 -4.30 6.47 5.49
N LEU A 77 -3.05 5.98 5.54
CA LEU A 77 -2.67 4.74 6.22
C LEU A 77 -1.85 5.05 7.49
N ARG A 78 -2.45 5.80 8.42
CA ARG A 78 -1.76 6.27 9.64
C ARG A 78 -1.39 5.16 10.63
N GLU A 79 -2.15 4.06 10.60
CA GLU A 79 -1.92 2.87 11.42
C GLU A 79 -0.93 1.87 10.80
N LEU A 80 -0.36 2.20 9.63
CA LEU A 80 0.57 1.33 8.93
C LEU A 80 1.83 1.09 9.76
N ARG A 81 2.22 -0.17 9.89
CA ARG A 81 3.36 -0.64 10.67
C ARG A 81 4.47 -1.21 9.80
N HIS A 82 4.13 -1.69 8.61
CA HIS A 82 5.06 -2.27 7.66
C HIS A 82 4.73 -1.77 6.25
N LEU A 83 5.70 -1.15 5.59
CA LEU A 83 5.63 -0.75 4.19
C LEU A 83 6.79 -1.37 3.41
N GLU A 84 6.48 -2.11 2.35
CA GLU A 84 7.47 -2.66 1.43
C GLU A 84 7.23 -2.13 0.00
N LEU A 85 8.27 -1.59 -0.61
CA LEU A 85 8.28 -0.90 -1.90
C LEU A 85 9.41 -1.45 -2.80
N ARG A 86 9.53 -2.77 -2.94
CA ARG A 86 10.66 -3.36 -3.68
C ARG A 86 10.52 -3.12 -5.18
N ARG A 87 11.66 -2.79 -5.81
CA ARG A 87 11.77 -2.57 -7.26
C ARG A 87 10.82 -1.48 -7.78
N ASN A 88 10.56 -0.48 -6.94
CA ASN A 88 9.94 0.78 -7.33
C ASN A 88 11.08 1.79 -7.52
N TYR A 89 11.12 2.46 -8.66
CA TYR A 89 12.28 3.25 -9.10
C TYR A 89 12.12 4.76 -8.90
N SER A 90 10.97 5.22 -8.41
CA SER A 90 10.60 6.65 -8.41
C SER A 90 10.40 7.27 -7.02
N LEU A 91 10.79 6.59 -5.93
CA LEU A 91 10.72 7.16 -4.59
C LEU A 91 11.87 8.14 -4.37
N SER A 92 11.56 9.41 -4.11
CA SER A 92 12.57 10.42 -3.78
C SER A 92 12.62 10.69 -2.26
N ASN A 93 13.48 11.62 -1.85
CA ASN A 93 13.50 12.12 -0.47
C ASN A 93 12.16 12.77 -0.06
N ILE A 94 11.38 13.27 -1.01
CA ILE A 94 10.05 13.87 -0.74
C ILE A 94 9.09 12.77 -0.26
N GLY A 95 8.96 11.67 -1.02
CA GLY A 95 8.12 10.55 -0.62
C GLY A 95 8.60 9.88 0.67
N LEU A 96 9.92 9.78 0.87
CA LEU A 96 10.47 9.27 2.13
C LEU A 96 10.04 10.12 3.33
N GLN A 97 10.16 11.45 3.23
CA GLN A 97 9.73 12.36 4.30
C GLN A 97 8.22 12.27 4.53
N ALA A 98 7.42 12.13 3.47
CA ALA A 98 5.97 11.96 3.59
C ALA A 98 5.63 10.72 4.43
N ILE A 99 6.26 9.57 4.16
CA ILE A 99 6.07 8.34 4.94
C ILE A 99 6.42 8.55 6.41
N LEU A 100 7.60 9.12 6.68
CA LEU A 100 8.10 9.30 8.05
C LEU A 100 7.19 10.23 8.88
N ASN A 101 6.56 11.22 8.23
CA ASN A 101 5.67 12.17 8.89
C ASN A 101 4.21 11.69 8.96
N GLY A 102 3.74 10.95 7.95
CA GLY A 102 2.33 10.53 7.82
C GLY A 102 2.00 9.18 8.47
N CYS A 103 2.99 8.28 8.60
CA CYS A 103 2.82 6.96 9.21
C CYS A 103 3.52 6.88 10.59
N PRO A 104 2.96 7.47 11.66
CA PRO A 104 3.62 7.52 12.98
C PRO A 104 3.81 6.14 13.63
N CYS A 105 3.03 5.14 13.22
CA CYS A 105 3.12 3.77 13.72
C CYS A 105 4.09 2.87 12.94
N LEU A 106 4.79 3.40 11.93
CA LEU A 106 5.64 2.62 11.05
C LEU A 106 6.84 2.04 11.80
N LYS A 107 7.03 0.73 11.69
CA LYS A 107 8.13 -0.02 12.32
C LYS A 107 9.09 -0.62 11.31
N VAL A 108 8.61 -0.92 10.11
CA VAL A 108 9.38 -1.52 9.03
C VAL A 108 9.13 -0.74 7.75
N LEU A 109 10.21 -0.20 7.17
CA LEU A 109 10.22 0.38 5.84
C LEU A 109 11.26 -0.35 5.00
N ALA A 110 10.81 -1.07 3.98
CA ALA A 110 11.66 -1.76 3.02
C ALA A 110 11.49 -1.11 1.64
N ALA A 111 12.31 -0.10 1.35
CA ALA A 111 12.30 0.62 0.08
C ALA A 111 13.72 0.78 -0.46
N ILE A 112 13.86 0.91 -1.78
CA ILE A 112 15.11 1.36 -2.38
C ILE A 112 15.08 2.89 -2.33
N VAL A 113 15.82 3.48 -1.40
CA VAL A 113 16.02 4.93 -1.36
C VAL A 113 17.21 5.29 -2.26
N PRO A 114 17.13 6.38 -3.04
CA PRO A 114 18.32 6.91 -3.71
C PRO A 114 19.34 7.25 -2.63
N ILE A 115 20.46 6.54 -2.63
CA ILE A 115 21.59 6.84 -1.76
C ILE A 115 22.09 8.21 -2.23
N CYS A 116 22.00 9.23 -1.36
CA CYS A 116 22.69 10.50 -1.58
C CYS A 116 24.21 10.27 -1.68
#